data_AF-A0A7C4F1E3-F1
#
_entry.id   AF-A0A7C4F1E3-F1
#
_cell.length_a   1.000
_cell.length_b   1.000
_cell.length_c   1.000
_cell.angle_alpha   90.00
_cell.angle_beta   90.00
_cell.angle_gamma   90.00
#
_symmetry.space_group_name_H-M   'P 1'
#
loop_
_entity.id
_entity.type
_entity.pdbx_description
1 polymer ?
#
loop_
_entity_poly.entity_id
_entity_poly.type
_entity_poly.pdbx_seq_one_letter_code
_entity_poly.pdbx_strand_id
1 'polypeptide(L)'
;MPRTKKVGSAGRFGPRYGTKIRKLVVEVERKLKQDYKCPSCGAMKLRRAGSSIWQCRRCGAKFAGAAYTPTAGATTVEKTASKEGG
;
A
#
# COMPACT_ATOMS: atom_id res chain seq x y z
N MET A 1 -25.80 0.06 2.26
CA MET A 1 -25.57 0.14 3.72
C MET A 1 -24.17 -0.37 4.06
N PRO A 2 -23.35 0.34 4.85
CA PRO A 2 -22.07 -0.18 5.32
C PRO A 2 -22.29 -1.35 6.29
N ARG A 3 -21.63 -2.49 6.05
CA ARG A 3 -21.82 -3.72 6.86
C ARG A 3 -21.29 -3.62 8.30
N THR A 4 -20.42 -2.65 8.59
CA THR A 4 -19.79 -2.49 9.91
C THR A 4 -19.65 -1.03 10.28
N LYS A 5 -19.87 -0.67 11.56
CA LYS A 5 -19.75 0.72 12.06
C LYS A 5 -18.31 1.20 12.26
N LYS A 6 -17.41 0.33 12.77
CA LYS A 6 -16.04 0.73 13.18
C LYS A 6 -14.92 -0.21 12.72
N VAL A 7 -15.19 -1.52 12.62
CA VAL A 7 -14.13 -2.53 12.48
C VAL A 7 -13.61 -2.71 11.06
N GLY A 8 -14.37 -2.29 10.04
CA GLY A 8 -13.95 -2.35 8.63
C GLY A 8 -13.46 -3.75 8.22
N SER A 9 -12.32 -3.79 7.54
CA SER A 9 -11.73 -5.03 7.00
C SER A 9 -11.24 -6.02 8.07
N ALA A 10 -11.01 -5.55 9.31
CA ALA A 10 -10.66 -6.39 10.45
C ALA A 10 -11.87 -7.11 11.07
N GLY A 11 -13.10 -6.87 10.57
CA GLY A 11 -14.28 -7.64 10.95
C GLY A 11 -14.10 -9.15 10.75
N ARG A 12 -13.27 -9.57 9.77
CA ARG A 12 -12.96 -11.00 9.52
C ARG A 12 -12.38 -11.73 10.73
N PHE A 13 -11.74 -11.00 11.64
CA PHE A 13 -11.06 -11.61 12.78
C PHE A 13 -12.01 -11.94 13.94
N GLY A 14 -13.26 -11.46 13.90
CA GLY A 14 -14.22 -11.64 14.99
C GLY A 14 -13.72 -10.99 16.29
N PRO A 15 -13.95 -11.60 17.46
CA PRO A 15 -13.52 -11.05 18.75
C PRO A 15 -12.02 -11.19 19.06
N ARG A 16 -11.24 -11.85 18.19
CA ARG A 16 -9.84 -12.21 18.45
C ARG A 16 -8.86 -11.04 18.27
N TYR A 17 -7.65 -11.21 18.82
CA TYR A 17 -6.47 -10.34 18.67
C TYR A 17 -6.55 -8.93 19.29
N GLY A 18 -7.63 -8.61 20.00
CA GLY A 18 -7.79 -7.32 20.68
C GLY A 18 -8.04 -6.14 19.73
N THR A 19 -8.26 -4.95 20.30
CA THR A 19 -8.67 -3.76 19.52
C THR A 19 -7.49 -3.05 18.85
N LYS A 20 -6.36 -2.90 19.56
CA LYS A 20 -5.18 -2.17 19.08
C LYS A 20 -4.60 -2.80 17.81
N ILE A 21 -4.37 -4.12 17.83
CA ILE A 21 -3.81 -4.86 16.68
C ILE A 21 -4.77 -4.77 15.48
N ARG A 22 -6.07 -4.96 15.70
CA ARG A 22 -7.08 -4.84 14.63
C ARG A 22 -7.09 -3.44 14.00
N LYS A 23 -6.95 -2.37 14.78
CA LYS A 23 -6.85 -1.00 14.24
C LYS A 23 -5.63 -0.81 13.33
N LEU A 24 -4.46 -1.30 13.75
CA LEU A 24 -3.23 -1.24 12.94
C LEU A 24 -3.38 -1.99 11.62
N VAL A 25 -3.96 -3.20 11.66
CA VAL A 25 -4.21 -4.00 10.45
C VAL A 25 -5.16 -3.28 9.50
N VAL A 26 -6.24 -2.65 10.00
CA VAL A 26 -7.15 -1.86 9.15
C VAL A 26 -6.41 -0.73 8.45
N GLU A 27 -5.51 -0.03 9.14
CA GLU A 27 -4.74 1.06 8.53
C GLU A 27 -3.81 0.56 7.41
N VAL A 28 -3.07 -0.53 7.67
CA VAL A 28 -2.18 -1.15 6.69
C VAL A 28 -2.97 -1.66 5.48
N GLU A 29 -4.10 -2.33 5.71
CA GLU A 29 -4.94 -2.85 4.64
C GLU A 29 -5.64 -1.77 3.82
N ARG A 30 -5.97 -0.64 4.45
CA ARG A 30 -6.52 0.53 3.74
C ARG A 30 -5.51 1.06 2.73
N LYS A 31 -4.24 1.20 3.12
CA LYS A 31 -3.15 1.61 2.23
C LYS A 31 -2.94 0.57 1.12
N LEU A 32 -2.84 -0.71 1.48
CA LEU A 32 -2.66 -1.82 0.54
C LEU A 32 -3.74 -1.91 -0.56
N LYS A 33 -5.02 -1.70 -0.19
CA LYS A 33 -6.17 -1.85 -1.10
C LYS A 33 -6.50 -0.58 -1.87
N GLN A 34 -5.84 0.54 -1.55
CA GLN A 34 -6.02 1.80 -2.25
C GLN A 34 -5.49 1.70 -3.68
N ASP A 35 -6.19 2.33 -4.62
CA ASP A 35 -5.70 2.48 -5.99
C ASP A 35 -4.72 3.64 -6.08
N TYR A 36 -3.55 3.39 -6.68
CA TYR A 36 -2.48 4.36 -6.81
C TYR A 36 -2.28 4.80 -8.27
N LYS A 37 -1.63 5.95 -8.43
CA LYS A 37 -1.23 6.48 -9.74
C LYS A 37 -0.09 5.64 -10.30
N CYS A 38 -0.25 5.16 -11.53
CA CYS A 38 0.80 4.48 -12.25
C CYS A 38 1.87 5.48 -12.72
N PRO A 39 3.16 5.25 -12.46
CA PRO A 39 4.23 6.14 -12.93
C PRO A 39 4.43 6.07 -14.45
N SER A 40 4.07 4.96 -15.10
CA SER A 40 4.22 4.79 -16.54
C SER A 40 3.09 5.42 -17.36
N CYS A 41 1.83 5.18 -17.00
CA CYS A 41 0.67 5.61 -17.81
C CYS A 41 -0.23 6.66 -17.13
N GLY A 42 0.13 7.11 -15.91
CA GLY A 42 -0.61 8.12 -15.16
C GLY A 42 -1.99 7.69 -14.61
N ALA A 43 -2.45 6.47 -14.92
CA ALA A 43 -3.77 6.00 -14.49
C ALA A 43 -3.80 5.61 -13.00
N MET A 44 -4.91 5.90 -12.32
CA MET A 44 -5.21 5.47 -10.93
C MET A 44 -5.65 3.99 -10.89
N LYS A 45 -4.81 3.09 -11.41
CA LYS A 45 -5.09 1.65 -11.53
C LYS A 45 -3.90 0.78 -11.14
N LEU A 46 -2.96 1.33 -10.36
CA LEU A 46 -1.83 0.58 -9.81
C LEU A 46 -2.26 -0.17 -8.54
N ARG A 47 -2.08 -1.50 -8.52
CA ARG A 47 -2.40 -2.37 -7.37
C ARG A 47 -1.24 -3.29 -7.03
N ARG A 48 -1.21 -3.77 -5.78
CA ARG A 48 -0.22 -4.76 -5.33
C ARG A 48 -0.48 -6.11 -5.98
N ALA A 49 0.52 -6.67 -6.65
CA ALA A 49 0.50 -8.02 -7.21
C ALA A 49 1.18 -9.04 -6.28
N GLY A 50 2.20 -8.62 -5.53
CA GLY A 50 2.92 -9.46 -4.57
C GLY A 50 3.62 -8.62 -3.49
N SER A 51 4.42 -9.26 -2.64
CA SER A 51 5.25 -8.52 -1.67
C SER A 51 6.22 -7.59 -2.39
N SER A 52 6.07 -6.29 -2.17
CA SER A 52 6.87 -5.23 -2.80
C SER A 52 6.75 -5.15 -4.34
N ILE A 53 5.82 -5.90 -4.96
CA ILE A 53 5.59 -5.89 -6.41
C ILE A 53 4.21 -5.26 -6.69
N TRP A 54 4.22 -4.20 -7.49
CA TRP A 54 3.03 -3.44 -7.88
C TRP A 54 2.80 -3.53 -9.38
N GLN A 55 1.57 -3.78 -9.81
CA GLN A 55 1.22 -3.93 -11.23
C GLN A 55 0.08 -2.98 -11.61
N CYS A 56 0.26 -2.28 -12.73
CA CYS A 56 -0.80 -1.47 -13.29
C CYS A 56 -1.75 -2.33 -14.11
N ARG A 57 -3.06 -2.27 -13.80
CA ARG A 57 -4.08 -3.00 -14.56
C ARG A 57 -4.36 -2.42 -15.96
N ARG A 58 -3.94 -1.19 -16.23
CA ARG A 58 -4.15 -0.54 -17.55
C ARG A 58 -3.04 -0.89 -18.54
N CYS A 59 -1.78 -0.60 -18.18
CA CYS A 59 -0.64 -0.81 -19.09
C CYS A 59 0.14 -2.10 -18.82
N GLY A 60 -0.21 -2.88 -17.79
CA GLY A 60 0.46 -4.13 -17.45
C GLY A 60 1.82 -3.99 -16.78
N ALA A 61 2.40 -2.78 -16.74
CA ALA A 61 3.71 -2.52 -16.15
C ALA A 61 3.79 -2.94 -14.68
N LYS A 62 4.92 -3.57 -14.31
CA LYS A 62 5.25 -4.04 -12.96
C LYS A 62 6.38 -3.18 -12.40
N PHE A 63 6.27 -2.81 -11.12
CA PHE A 63 7.22 -1.96 -10.42
C PHE A 63 7.59 -2.57 -9.08
N ALA A 64 8.83 -2.38 -8.67
CA ALA A 64 9.25 -2.60 -7.29
C ALA A 64 8.83 -1.39 -6.45
N GLY A 65 8.29 -1.65 -5.27
CA GLY A 65 7.85 -0.61 -4.33
C GLY A 65 7.98 -1.07 -2.89
N ALA A 66 7.43 -0.32 -1.94
CA ALA A 66 7.38 -0.79 -0.57
C ALA A 66 6.33 -1.90 -0.36
N ALA A 67 6.40 -2.57 0.78
CA ALA A 67 5.59 -3.74 1.07
C ALA A 67 4.08 -3.42 1.12
N TYR A 68 3.71 -2.25 1.65
CA TYR A 68 2.32 -1.84 1.91
C TYR A 68 1.89 -0.58 1.14
N THR A 69 2.83 0.16 0.58
CA THR A 69 2.62 1.34 -0.26
C THR A 69 3.52 1.22 -1.50
N PRO A 70 3.13 1.75 -2.67
CA PRO A 70 3.97 1.66 -3.87
C PRO A 70 5.25 2.49 -3.75
N THR A 71 5.21 3.62 -3.06
CA THR A 71 6.39 4.43 -2.74
C THR A 71 6.89 4.08 -1.34
N ALA A 72 8.20 3.90 -1.22
CA ALA A 72 8.86 3.84 0.08
C ALA A 72 8.87 5.26 0.66
N GLY A 73 8.22 5.46 1.81
CA GLY A 73 8.29 6.74 2.54
C GLY A 73 9.66 7.02 3.18
N ALA A 74 10.71 6.30 2.78
CA ALA A 74 12.06 6.49 3.26
C ALA A 74 12.69 7.68 2.53
N THR A 75 12.25 8.87 2.92
CA THR A 75 12.83 10.17 2.51
C THR A 75 14.32 10.30 2.82
N THR A 76 14.90 9.35 3.56
CA THR A 76 16.32 9.28 3.90
C THR A 76 17.19 8.65 2.81
N VAL A 77 16.71 7.68 2.03
CA VAL A 77 17.59 6.91 1.11
C VAL A 77 17.79 7.62 -0.23
N GLU A 78 16.77 8.33 -0.72
CA GLU A 78 16.91 9.13 -1.94
C GLU A 78 17.89 10.30 -1.75
N LYS A 79 17.98 10.85 -0.53
CA LYS A 79 18.88 11.97 -0.22
C LYS A 79 20.36 11.56 -0.12
N THR A 80 20.66 10.31 0.22
CA THR A 80 22.04 9.82 0.28
C THR A 80 22.57 9.45 -1.11
N ALA A 81 21.72 8.92 -2.00
CA ALA A 81 22.13 8.56 -3.36
C ALA A 81 22.46 9.78 -4.25
N SER A 82 21.87 10.95 -3.99
CA SER A 82 22.18 12.18 -4.74
C SER A 82 23.44 12.93 -4.26
N LYS A 83 24.13 12.46 -3.21
CA LYS A 83 25.33 13.12 -2.64
C LYS A 83 26.67 12.52 -3.06
N GLU A 84 26.68 11.35 -3.71
CA GLU A 84 27.92 10.65 -4.11
C GLU A 84 28.31 10.89 -5.58
N GLY A 85 27.63 11.82 -6.27
CA GLY A 85 27.88 12.17 -7.68
C GLY A 85 28.40 13.59 -7.88
N GLY A 86 29.27 14.08 -6.98
CA GLY A 86 29.93 15.39 -7.08
C GLY A 86 31.40 15.29 -6.71
#